data_AF-A0A7S3JGU0-F1
#
_entry.id   AF-A0A7S3JGU0-F1
#
_cell.length_a   1.000
_cell.length_b   1.000
_cell.length_c   1.000
_cell.angle_alpha   90.00
_cell.angle_beta   90.00
_cell.angle_gamma   90.00
#
_symmetry.space_group_name_H-M   'P 1'
#
loop_
_entity.id
_entity.type
_entity.pdbx_description
1 polymer ?
#
loop_
_entity_poly.entity_id
_entity_poly.type
_entity_poly.pdbx_seq_one_letter_code
_entity_poly.pdbx_strand_id
1 'polypeptide(L)'
;MKAYSSILRRAYRRSAQSLTQVPVRTMAGGGKIHKIDKNETNFDICVVGGLNATALTKFLQNEHKGWKIALISERSKFVCPELYFLCSHSAIKVLKLESGSVGSQVDASSRVEVGVRATKVNPDKNEIELSTGKKFTYKSLVYAPGFDHSVNNIKGLSEFEKEGDRTNVYSHIIDNVARTD
;
A
#
# COMPACT_ATOMS: atom_id res chain seq x y z
N MET A 1 16.42 -37.59 -15.53
CA MET A 1 16.53 -36.43 -14.59
C MET A 1 15.94 -35.11 -15.10
N LYS A 2 15.97 -34.76 -16.40
CA LYS A 2 15.45 -33.45 -16.90
C LYS A 2 13.92 -33.27 -16.81
N ALA A 3 13.14 -34.34 -16.85
CA ALA A 3 11.67 -34.29 -16.84
C ALA A 3 11.06 -33.93 -15.46
N TYR A 4 11.69 -34.34 -14.36
CA TYR A 4 11.22 -34.03 -13.00
C TYR A 4 11.36 -32.53 -12.66
N SER A 5 12.42 -31.89 -13.17
CA SER A 5 12.66 -30.45 -13.02
C SER A 5 11.59 -29.59 -13.69
N SER A 6 11.10 -29.99 -14.87
CA SER A 6 10.08 -29.21 -15.60
C SER A 6 8.69 -29.31 -14.95
N ILE A 7 8.36 -30.46 -14.37
CA ILE A 7 7.10 -30.69 -13.65
C ILE A 7 7.08 -29.91 -12.33
N LEU A 8 8.18 -29.96 -11.56
CA LEU A 8 8.31 -29.19 -10.32
C LEU A 8 8.29 -27.68 -10.58
N ARG A 9 8.95 -27.20 -11.64
CA ARG A 9 8.89 -25.77 -12.02
C ARG A 9 7.49 -25.33 -12.46
N ARG A 10 6.71 -26.21 -13.11
CA ARG A 10 5.31 -25.92 -13.47
C ARG A 10 4.41 -25.88 -12.25
N ALA A 11 4.57 -26.82 -11.32
CA ALA A 11 3.82 -26.85 -10.07
C ALA A 11 4.11 -25.60 -9.23
N TYR A 12 5.39 -25.24 -9.08
CA TYR A 12 5.81 -24.05 -8.35
C TYR A 12 5.29 -22.76 -9.01
N ARG A 13 5.33 -22.65 -10.35
CA ARG A 13 4.73 -21.50 -11.06
C ARG A 13 3.22 -21.40 -10.85
N ARG A 14 2.49 -22.51 -10.82
CA ARG A 14 1.04 -22.51 -10.61
C ARG A 14 0.68 -22.10 -9.17
N SER A 15 1.39 -22.62 -8.18
CA SER A 15 1.19 -22.25 -6.77
C SER A 15 1.61 -20.80 -6.49
N ALA A 16 2.71 -20.32 -7.08
CA ALA A 16 3.09 -18.91 -7.01
C ALA A 16 2.03 -18.03 -7.70
N GLN A 17 1.49 -18.45 -8.85
CA GLN A 17 0.43 -17.73 -9.55
C GLN A 17 -0.85 -17.61 -8.73
N SER A 18 -1.28 -18.67 -8.03
CA SER A 18 -2.46 -18.62 -7.16
C SER A 18 -2.25 -17.76 -5.92
N LEU A 19 -1.03 -17.72 -5.37
CA LEU A 19 -0.66 -16.80 -4.28
C LEU A 19 -0.53 -15.34 -4.75
N THR A 20 -0.22 -15.14 -6.04
CA THR A 20 -0.11 -13.82 -6.67
C THR A 20 -1.38 -13.36 -7.38
N GLN A 21 -2.53 -14.01 -7.17
CA GLN A 21 -3.81 -13.47 -7.65
C GLN A 21 -4.14 -12.20 -6.86
N VAL A 22 -3.51 -11.10 -7.28
CA VAL A 22 -4.04 -9.76 -7.08
C VAL A 22 -5.42 -9.78 -7.71
N PRO A 23 -6.48 -9.35 -7.00
CA PRO A 23 -7.83 -9.37 -7.53
C PRO A 23 -7.86 -8.72 -8.91
N VAL A 24 -8.09 -9.53 -9.93
CA VAL A 24 -8.31 -9.05 -11.30
C VAL A 24 -9.63 -8.29 -11.25
N ARG A 25 -9.60 -7.04 -11.72
CA ARG A 25 -10.76 -6.16 -11.82
C ARG A 25 -11.97 -6.92 -12.36
N THR A 26 -12.92 -7.26 -11.50
CA THR A 26 -14.32 -7.31 -11.91
C THR A 26 -14.69 -5.87 -12.22
N MET A 27 -14.66 -5.51 -13.51
CA MET A 27 -15.19 -4.25 -14.03
C MET A 27 -16.71 -4.29 -13.85
N ALA A 28 -17.17 -4.11 -12.62
CA ALA A 28 -18.58 -4.05 -12.31
C ALA A 28 -19.11 -2.68 -12.74
N GLY A 29 -19.91 -2.69 -13.82
CA GLY A 29 -21.11 -1.86 -14.03
C GLY A 29 -20.96 -0.34 -13.92
N GLY A 30 -21.11 0.34 -15.05
CA GLY A 30 -21.23 1.81 -15.16
C GLY A 30 -22.50 2.39 -14.55
N GLY A 31 -22.63 2.33 -13.22
CA GLY A 31 -23.50 3.23 -12.47
C GLY A 31 -22.86 4.63 -12.35
N LYS A 32 -23.67 5.68 -12.19
CA LYS A 32 -23.16 7.01 -11.85
C LYS A 32 -22.53 6.94 -10.46
N ILE A 33 -21.21 6.86 -10.40
CA ILE A 33 -20.44 6.96 -9.15
C ILE A 33 -20.66 8.38 -8.60
N HIS A 34 -21.22 8.48 -7.39
CA HIS A 34 -21.29 9.75 -6.67
C HIS A 34 -19.86 10.21 -6.37
N LYS A 35 -19.43 11.37 -6.90
CA LYS A 35 -18.09 11.90 -6.65
C LYS A 35 -18.13 12.84 -5.45
N ILE A 36 -17.16 12.68 -4.54
CA ILE A 36 -16.96 13.64 -3.45
C ILE A 36 -16.23 14.88 -3.99
N ASP A 37 -16.62 16.06 -3.52
CA ASP A 37 -15.96 17.33 -3.83
C ASP A 37 -14.48 17.30 -3.38
N LYS A 38 -13.59 17.96 -4.13
CA LYS A 38 -12.17 18.06 -3.76
C LYS A 38 -11.93 18.89 -2.50
N ASN A 39 -12.85 19.78 -2.17
CA ASN A 39 -12.80 20.68 -1.02
C ASN A 39 -13.57 20.14 0.18
N GLU A 40 -14.21 18.98 0.07
CA GLU A 40 -14.85 18.32 1.22
C GLU A 40 -13.79 17.98 2.28
N THR A 41 -14.12 18.32 3.52
CA THR A 41 -13.28 18.07 4.69
C THR A 41 -14.02 17.31 5.79
N ASN A 42 -15.33 17.10 5.64
CA ASN A 42 -16.15 16.38 6.61
C ASN A 42 -16.53 15.01 6.08
N PHE A 43 -16.05 13.97 6.76
CA PHE A 43 -16.21 12.58 6.32
C PHE A 43 -16.96 11.75 7.37
N ASP A 44 -17.68 10.74 6.92
CA ASP A 44 -18.23 9.73 7.82
C ASP A 44 -17.09 8.87 8.37
N ILE A 45 -16.18 8.44 7.48
CA ILE A 45 -15.01 7.64 7.85
C ILE A 45 -13.75 8.25 7.25
N CYS A 46 -12.74 8.44 8.09
CA CYS A 46 -11.36 8.65 7.66
C CYS A 46 -10.58 7.36 7.86
N VAL A 47 -9.92 6.88 6.80
CA VAL A 47 -9.04 5.72 6.82
C VAL A 47 -7.63 6.19 6.52
N VAL A 48 -6.71 6.00 7.46
CA VAL A 48 -5.30 6.33 7.31
C VAL A 48 -4.51 5.04 7.18
N GLY A 49 -3.74 4.87 6.10
CA GLY A 49 -2.85 3.72 5.97
C GLY A 49 -2.44 3.36 4.55
N GLY A 50 -1.83 2.18 4.42
CA GLY A 50 -1.35 1.63 3.15
C GLY A 50 -2.34 0.68 2.47
N LEU A 51 -1.84 -0.46 1.97
CA LEU A 51 -2.64 -1.40 1.18
C LEU A 51 -3.83 -2.01 1.92
N ASN A 52 -3.66 -2.40 3.18
CA ASN A 52 -4.75 -2.98 3.97
C ASN A 52 -5.87 -1.96 4.20
N ALA A 53 -5.51 -0.71 4.46
CA ALA A 53 -6.45 0.41 4.54
C ALA A 53 -7.16 0.66 3.19
N THR A 54 -6.42 0.54 2.08
CA THR A 54 -6.99 0.67 0.73
C THR A 54 -8.01 -0.43 0.43
N ALA A 55 -7.71 -1.68 0.79
CA ALA A 55 -8.62 -2.81 0.66
C ALA A 55 -9.88 -2.63 1.52
N LEU A 56 -9.72 -2.17 2.77
CA LEU A 56 -10.84 -1.86 3.65
C LEU A 56 -11.72 -0.75 3.07
N THR A 57 -11.12 0.33 2.55
CA THR A 57 -11.88 1.40 1.88
C THR A 57 -12.69 0.84 0.71
N LYS A 58 -12.12 -0.04 -0.11
CA LYS A 58 -12.86 -0.65 -1.23
C LYS A 58 -14.02 -1.52 -0.74
N PHE A 59 -13.84 -2.25 0.36
CA PHE A 59 -14.91 -3.01 0.99
C PHE A 59 -16.03 -2.08 1.49
N LEU A 60 -15.68 -1.00 2.19
CA LEU A 60 -16.64 0.00 2.68
C LEU A 60 -17.40 0.70 1.55
N GLN A 61 -16.75 0.99 0.41
CA GLN A 61 -17.41 1.54 -0.79
C GLN A 61 -18.51 0.60 -1.33
N ASN A 62 -18.30 -0.71 -1.25
CA ASN A 62 -19.25 -1.69 -1.76
C ASN A 62 -20.46 -1.87 -0.82
N GLU A 63 -20.21 -1.96 0.49
CA GLU A 63 -21.25 -2.19 1.50
C GLU A 63 -22.04 -0.91 1.84
N HIS A 64 -21.38 0.26 1.83
CA HIS A 64 -21.94 1.52 2.30
C HIS A 64 -21.84 2.64 1.25
N LYS A 65 -22.58 2.47 0.14
CA LYS A 65 -22.58 3.38 -1.03
C LYS A 65 -22.95 4.85 -0.77
N GLY A 66 -23.43 5.18 0.43
CA GLY A 66 -23.81 6.54 0.82
C GLY A 66 -22.80 7.25 1.72
N TRP A 67 -21.75 6.57 2.20
CA TRP A 67 -20.80 7.16 3.14
C TRP A 67 -19.75 8.01 2.44
N LYS A 68 -19.46 9.18 3.01
CA LYS A 68 -18.32 9.99 2.62
C LYS A 68 -17.06 9.41 3.27
N ILE A 69 -16.25 8.72 2.47
CA ILE A 69 -15.04 8.07 2.95
C ILE A 69 -13.82 8.85 2.45
N ALA A 70 -12.88 9.14 3.33
CA ALA A 70 -11.55 9.62 3.00
C ALA A 70 -10.51 8.51 3.23
N LEU A 71 -9.65 8.28 2.24
CA LEU A 71 -8.45 7.44 2.33
C LEU A 71 -7.22 8.34 2.26
N ILE A 72 -6.43 8.33 3.32
CA ILE A 72 -5.19 9.08 3.44
C ILE A 72 -4.04 8.07 3.41
N SER A 73 -3.14 8.22 2.44
CA SER A 73 -2.00 7.33 2.28
C SER A 73 -0.74 8.13 1.96
N GLU A 74 0.31 7.88 2.73
CA GLU A 74 1.60 8.56 2.56
C GLU A 74 2.28 8.18 1.24
N ARG A 75 2.05 6.96 0.74
CA ARG A 75 2.68 6.46 -0.49
C ARG A 75 1.64 6.07 -1.53
N SER A 76 1.99 6.21 -2.80
CA SER A 76 1.10 5.83 -3.91
C SER A 76 1.11 4.34 -4.19
N LYS A 77 2.19 3.66 -3.84
CA LYS A 77 2.40 2.22 -3.98
C LYS A 77 3.14 1.72 -2.75
N PHE A 78 3.03 0.43 -2.49
CA PHE A 78 3.71 -0.23 -1.39
C PHE A 78 4.41 -1.48 -1.88
N VAL A 79 5.51 -1.82 -1.22
CA VAL A 79 6.16 -3.12 -1.40
C VAL A 79 5.25 -4.21 -0.85
N CYS A 80 5.11 -5.30 -1.57
CA CYS A 80 4.40 -6.52 -1.16
C CYS A 80 5.41 -7.52 -0.57
N PRO A 81 5.54 -7.60 0.77
CA PRO A 81 6.57 -8.43 1.41
C PRO A 81 6.41 -9.91 1.09
N GLU A 82 5.19 -10.37 0.80
CA GLU A 82 4.87 -11.75 0.45
C GLU A 82 5.55 -12.18 -0.85
N LEU A 83 5.84 -11.22 -1.73
CA LEU A 83 6.48 -11.45 -3.02
C LEU A 83 8.00 -11.39 -2.94
N TYR A 84 8.54 -11.00 -1.79
CA TYR A 84 9.98 -10.88 -1.56
C TYR A 84 10.75 -12.11 -2.00
N PHE A 85 10.46 -13.25 -1.39
CA PHE A 85 11.21 -14.48 -1.60
C PHE A 85 11.21 -14.89 -3.07
N LEU A 86 10.09 -14.70 -3.76
CA LEU A 86 9.95 -15.03 -5.17
C LEU A 86 10.77 -14.08 -6.06
N CYS A 87 10.84 -12.79 -5.73
CA CYS A 87 11.68 -11.81 -6.43
C CYS A 87 13.18 -12.10 -6.20
N SER A 88 13.57 -12.38 -4.95
CA SER A 88 14.95 -12.67 -4.54
C SER A 88 15.55 -13.87 -5.28
N HIS A 89 14.72 -14.89 -5.56
CA HIS A 89 15.13 -16.09 -6.27
C HIS A 89 14.85 -16.02 -7.78
N SER A 90 14.55 -14.83 -8.32
CA SER A 90 14.23 -14.61 -9.74
C SER A 90 13.07 -15.48 -10.26
N ALA A 91 12.19 -15.96 -9.37
CA ALA A 91 11.01 -16.72 -9.75
C ALA A 91 9.94 -15.82 -10.39
N ILE A 92 9.89 -14.55 -9.97
CA ILE A 92 9.08 -13.48 -10.55
C ILE A 92 9.95 -12.22 -10.76
N LYS A 93 9.52 -11.33 -11.67
CA LYS A 93 10.24 -10.08 -11.95
C LYS A 93 10.13 -9.13 -10.76
N VAL A 94 11.20 -8.39 -10.45
CA VAL A 94 11.23 -7.37 -9.40
C VAL A 94 10.12 -6.32 -9.53
N LEU A 95 9.69 -5.99 -10.76
CA LEU A 95 8.56 -5.07 -10.99
C LEU A 95 7.25 -5.51 -10.31
N LYS A 96 7.09 -6.81 -10.01
CA LYS A 96 5.92 -7.35 -9.30
C LYS A 96 5.99 -7.17 -7.79
N LEU A 97 7.12 -6.70 -7.26
CA LEU A 97 7.32 -6.46 -5.83
C LEU A 97 6.51 -5.27 -5.31
N GLU A 98 6.07 -4.38 -6.20
CA GLU A 98 5.21 -3.25 -5.86
C GLU A 98 3.73 -3.56 -6.13
N SER A 99 2.87 -2.98 -5.31
CA SER A 99 1.44 -2.96 -5.51
C SER A 99 1.01 -2.11 -6.72
N GLY A 100 -0.25 -2.28 -7.13
CA GLY A 100 -0.94 -1.25 -7.91
C GLY A 100 -1.06 0.05 -7.12
N SER A 101 -1.31 1.18 -7.80
CA SER A 101 -1.42 2.46 -7.11
C SER A 101 -2.67 2.52 -6.23
N VAL A 102 -2.56 3.07 -5.02
CA VAL A 102 -3.66 3.20 -4.04
C VAL A 102 -4.91 3.79 -4.68
N GLY A 103 -4.78 4.93 -5.36
CA GLY A 103 -5.91 5.62 -5.99
C GLY A 103 -6.57 4.84 -7.13
N SER A 104 -5.91 3.81 -7.69
CA SER A 104 -6.50 2.95 -8.74
C SER A 104 -7.26 1.74 -8.21
N GLN A 105 -7.15 1.46 -6.91
CA GLN A 105 -7.77 0.32 -6.24
C GLN A 105 -9.14 0.67 -5.63
N VAL A 106 -9.38 1.95 -5.38
CA VAL A 106 -10.65 2.51 -4.90
C VAL A 106 -11.32 3.30 -6.00
N ASP A 107 -12.64 3.40 -5.98
CA ASP A 107 -13.38 4.21 -6.96
C ASP A 107 -13.55 5.66 -6.49
N ALA A 108 -14.07 6.52 -7.37
CA ALA A 108 -14.18 7.97 -7.14
C ALA A 108 -15.25 8.36 -6.09
N SER A 109 -15.95 7.40 -5.47
CA SER A 109 -16.85 7.66 -4.35
C SER A 109 -16.15 7.91 -3.03
N SER A 110 -14.83 7.77 -2.98
CA SER A 110 -14.01 8.18 -1.84
C SER A 110 -13.04 9.28 -2.22
N ARG A 111 -12.75 10.15 -1.25
CA ARG A 111 -11.65 11.10 -1.34
C ARG A 111 -10.35 10.34 -1.09
N VAL A 112 -9.39 10.42 -2.00
CA VAL A 112 -8.08 9.79 -1.82
C VAL A 112 -7.02 10.89 -1.78
N GLU A 113 -6.31 10.99 -0.66
CA GLU A 113 -5.14 11.85 -0.49
C GLU A 113 -3.91 10.94 -0.48
N VAL A 114 -3.18 10.91 -1.60
CA VAL A 114 -1.95 10.12 -1.78
C VAL A 114 -0.74 11.04 -1.69
N GLY A 115 0.37 10.58 -1.10
CA GLY A 115 1.54 11.43 -0.87
C GLY A 115 1.37 12.35 0.33
N VAL A 116 0.39 12.06 1.18
CA VAL A 116 -0.03 12.90 2.29
C VAL A 116 -0.07 12.06 3.55
N ARG A 117 0.54 12.57 4.63
CA ARG A 117 0.59 11.90 5.93
C ARG A 117 -0.37 12.57 6.90
N ALA A 118 -1.03 11.79 7.76
CA ALA A 118 -1.70 12.32 8.94
C ALA A 118 -0.65 12.69 9.99
N THR A 119 -0.47 13.98 10.27
CA THR A 119 0.55 14.51 11.17
C THR A 119 0.06 14.63 12.61
N LYS A 120 -1.23 14.88 12.80
CA LYS A 120 -1.84 15.00 14.13
C LYS A 120 -3.26 14.44 14.14
N VAL A 121 -3.60 13.74 15.22
CA VAL A 121 -4.97 13.30 15.49
C VAL A 121 -5.46 14.03 16.73
N ASN A 122 -6.62 14.68 16.62
CA ASN A 122 -7.32 15.33 17.72
C ASN A 122 -8.64 14.59 17.97
N PRO A 123 -8.67 13.61 18.89
CA PRO A 123 -9.86 12.80 19.13
C PRO A 123 -11.00 13.62 19.76
N ASP A 124 -10.70 14.62 20.59
CA ASP A 124 -11.73 15.45 21.25
C ASP A 124 -12.58 16.25 20.26
N LYS A 125 -12.00 16.57 19.10
CA LYS A 125 -12.67 17.30 18.01
C LYS A 125 -13.01 16.39 16.83
N ASN A 126 -12.73 15.10 16.92
CA ASN A 126 -12.78 14.15 15.81
C ASN A 126 -12.11 14.70 14.53
N GLU A 127 -10.90 15.24 14.66
CA GLU A 127 -10.16 15.88 13.58
C GLU A 127 -8.81 15.17 13.33
N ILE A 128 -8.41 15.05 12.07
CA ILE A 128 -7.04 14.74 11.67
C ILE A 128 -6.45 15.92 10.90
N GLU A 129 -5.20 16.24 11.19
CA GLU A 129 -4.41 17.20 10.43
C GLU A 129 -3.49 16.44 9.49
N LEU A 130 -3.43 16.92 8.25
CA LEU A 130 -2.62 16.35 7.19
C LEU A 130 -1.32 17.13 7.01
N SER A 131 -0.30 16.53 6.42
CA SER A 131 0.98 17.19 6.10
C SER A 131 0.83 18.39 5.17
N THR A 132 -0.29 18.50 4.45
CA THR A 132 -0.63 19.68 3.64
C THR A 132 -1.22 20.83 4.44
N GLY A 133 -1.39 20.69 5.76
CA GLY A 133 -2.11 21.63 6.64
C GLY A 133 -3.64 21.54 6.53
N LYS A 134 -4.18 20.64 5.70
CA LYS A 134 -5.62 20.39 5.64
C LYS A 134 -6.08 19.67 6.90
N LYS A 135 -7.30 19.97 7.32
CA LYS A 135 -7.94 19.35 8.47
C LYS A 135 -9.19 18.63 8.03
N PHE A 136 -9.25 17.33 8.32
CA PHE A 136 -10.43 16.52 8.04
C PHE A 136 -11.12 16.19 9.35
N THR A 137 -12.44 16.32 9.37
CA THR A 137 -13.26 15.82 10.48
C THR A 137 -13.83 14.44 10.12
N TYR A 138 -14.07 13.63 11.14
CA TYR A 138 -14.58 12.27 10.98
C TYR A 138 -15.68 11.93 12.00
N LYS A 139 -16.55 10.97 11.67
CA LYS A 139 -17.38 10.28 12.68
C LYS A 139 -16.67 9.02 13.19
N SER A 140 -15.86 8.39 12.36
CA SER A 140 -15.00 7.27 12.75
C SER A 140 -13.64 7.35 12.06
N LEU A 141 -12.60 6.99 12.80
CA LEU A 141 -11.22 6.95 12.32
C LEU A 141 -10.70 5.53 12.34
N VAL A 142 -10.25 5.04 11.19
CA VAL A 142 -9.42 3.83 11.10
C VAL A 142 -7.98 4.28 10.91
N TYR A 143 -7.16 4.08 11.94
CA TYR A 143 -5.76 4.50 11.93
C TYR A 143 -4.83 3.29 11.82
N ALA A 144 -4.36 3.01 10.61
CA ALA A 144 -3.50 1.87 10.29
C ALA A 144 -2.29 2.30 9.41
N PRO A 145 -1.43 3.22 9.89
CA PRO A 145 -0.27 3.70 9.13
C PRO A 145 0.79 2.61 8.86
N GLY A 146 0.72 1.48 9.58
CA GLY A 146 1.75 0.45 9.54
C GLY A 146 2.94 0.82 10.42
N PHE A 147 4.07 0.14 10.18
CA PHE A 147 5.32 0.43 10.86
C PHE A 147 6.20 1.34 10.01
N ASP A 148 6.80 2.34 10.65
CA ASP A 148 7.81 3.19 10.03
C ASP A 148 9.15 2.44 10.03
N HIS A 149 9.64 2.12 8.84
CA HIS A 149 10.89 1.39 8.66
C HIS A 149 12.00 2.40 8.38
N SER A 150 12.95 2.55 9.30
CA SER A 150 14.09 3.45 9.12
C SER A 150 15.43 2.75 9.41
N VAL A 151 16.40 2.97 8.53
CA VAL A 151 17.79 2.52 8.70
C VAL A 151 18.55 3.35 9.73
N ASN A 152 18.08 4.55 10.02
CA ASN A 152 18.73 5.50 10.94
C ASN A 152 18.74 5.01 12.39
N ASN A 153 17.89 4.03 12.71
CA ASN A 153 17.85 3.42 14.03
C ASN A 153 19.02 2.45 14.28
N ILE A 154 19.78 2.07 13.26
CA ILE A 154 20.93 1.17 13.38
C ILE A 154 22.20 1.92 12.93
N LYS A 155 23.06 2.24 13.90
CA LYS A 155 24.33 2.93 13.65
C LYS A 155 25.20 2.13 12.66
N GLY A 156 25.69 2.79 11.62
CA GLY A 156 26.54 2.18 10.59
C GLY A 156 25.76 1.50 9.45
N LEU A 157 24.45 1.28 9.59
CA LEU A 157 23.68 0.56 8.57
C LEU A 157 23.61 1.34 7.26
N SER A 158 23.42 2.66 7.33
CA SER A 158 23.36 3.53 6.15
C SER A 158 24.68 3.57 5.38
N GLU A 159 25.78 3.45 6.12
CA GLU A 159 27.15 3.44 5.59
C GLU A 159 27.44 2.10 4.92
N PHE A 160 27.04 0.98 5.54
CA PHE A 160 27.13 -0.35 4.92
C PHE A 160 26.31 -0.44 3.62
N GLU A 161 25.09 0.10 3.60
CA GLU A 161 24.26 0.11 2.38
C GLU A 161 24.91 0.93 1.25
N LYS A 162 25.58 2.05 1.57
CA LYS A 162 26.27 2.91 0.58
C LYS A 162 27.55 2.29 0.03
N GLU A 163 28.31 1.62 0.87
CA GLU A 163 29.57 0.97 0.47
C GLU A 163 29.32 -0.34 -0.32
N GLY A 164 28.11 -0.90 -0.22
CA GLY A 164 27.66 -2.06 -0.98
C GLY A 164 28.58 -3.26 -0.79
N ASP A 165 28.92 -3.93 -1.90
CA ASP A 165 29.72 -5.17 -1.92
C ASP A 165 31.10 -5.03 -1.24
N ARG A 166 31.61 -3.80 -1.03
CA ARG A 166 32.91 -3.55 -0.39
C ARG A 166 32.93 -3.91 1.09
N THR A 167 31.77 -4.07 1.71
CA THR A 167 31.62 -4.35 3.15
C THR A 167 31.28 -5.81 3.45
N ASN A 168 31.07 -6.64 2.43
CA ASN A 168 30.43 -7.96 2.56
C ASN A 168 29.04 -7.92 3.23
N VAL A 169 28.42 -6.73 3.33
CA VAL A 169 27.03 -6.54 3.73
C VAL A 169 26.21 -6.34 2.46
N TYR A 170 25.28 -7.25 2.21
CA TYR A 170 24.45 -7.22 1.02
C TYR A 170 23.07 -6.63 1.36
N SER A 171 22.79 -5.42 0.90
CA SER A 171 21.45 -4.84 0.91
C SER A 171 20.57 -5.60 -0.06
N HIS A 172 19.41 -6.06 0.41
CA HIS A 172 18.56 -6.88 -0.43
C HIS A 172 17.71 -6.00 -1.35
N ILE A 173 17.21 -6.57 -2.46
CA ILE A 173 16.35 -5.86 -3.43
C ILE A 173 15.18 -5.11 -2.77
N ILE A 174 14.65 -5.58 -1.63
CA ILE A 174 13.60 -4.87 -0.89
C ILE A 174 14.13 -3.58 -0.25
N ASP A 175 15.37 -3.55 0.21
CA ASP A 175 15.95 -2.38 0.88
C ASP A 175 16.02 -1.21 -0.10
N ASN A 176 16.34 -1.49 -1.38
CA ASN A 176 16.35 -0.50 -2.47
C ASN A 176 14.96 -0.03 -2.93
N VAL A 177 13.86 -0.64 -2.47
CA VAL A 177 12.49 -0.29 -2.89
C VAL A 177 11.61 0.16 -1.70
N ALA A 178 11.88 -0.35 -0.49
CA ALA A 178 11.10 -0.07 0.72
C ALA A 178 11.71 1.02 1.61
N ARG A 179 13.05 1.17 1.62
CA ARG A 179 13.81 2.00 2.59
C ARG A 179 14.44 3.26 2.00
N THR A 180 14.58 3.34 0.68
CA THR A 180 15.04 4.56 -0.01
C THR A 180 13.86 5.52 -0.18
N ASP A 181 13.47 6.13 0.93
CA ASP A 181 12.85 7.46 1.05
C ASP A 181 12.88 7.86 2.54
#